data_AF-H8GXC4-F1
#
_entry.id   AF-H8GXC4-F1
#
_cell.length_a   1.000
_cell.length_b   1.000
_cell.length_c   1.000
_cell.angle_alpha   90.00
_cell.angle_beta   90.00
_cell.angle_gamma   90.00
#
_symmetry.space_group_name_H-M   'P 1'
#
loop_
_entity.id
_entity.type
_entity.pdbx_description
1 polymer ?
#
loop_
_entity_poly.entity_id
_entity_poly.type
_entity_poly.pdbx_seq_one_letter_code
_entity_poly.pdbx_strand_id
1 'polypeptide(L)'
;MKSAPLLTLLGAWTLGTGLAVTPAQAHLAQMSRQTRPAPTRPADPWPASEVLTRLLVLPAGHADGERMVRELRLNPAQVRELRRLAASEHQYGQAAWRVVGRDNAAALNRRLATMRAEKDRKVRASLGSTYPAFRAWLRTWWATQVEGSRQNAGHWK
;
A
#
# COMPACT_ATOMS: atom_id res chain seq x y z
N MET A 1 5.57 -7.13 59.05
CA MET A 1 5.84 -8.13 60.10
C MET A 1 4.69 -9.12 60.16
N LYS A 2 4.97 -10.36 60.58
CA LYS A 2 4.13 -11.58 60.61
C LYS A 2 4.21 -12.42 59.32
N SER A 3 5.19 -13.33 59.20
CA SER A 3 5.35 -14.64 59.86
C SER A 3 4.70 -15.77 59.05
N ALA A 4 5.54 -16.51 58.30
CA ALA A 4 5.40 -17.96 58.09
C ALA A 4 5.76 -18.68 59.44
N PRO A 5 5.57 -20.01 59.68
CA PRO A 5 6.09 -21.10 58.82
C PRO A 5 5.42 -22.52 58.96
N LEU A 6 6.13 -23.51 58.37
CA LEU A 6 6.16 -24.98 58.62
C LEU A 6 5.16 -25.86 57.84
N LEU A 7 5.63 -26.63 56.84
CA LEU A 7 6.14 -28.04 56.92
C LEU A 7 5.04 -29.00 57.42
N THR A 8 4.71 -30.12 56.76
CA THR A 8 5.57 -31.31 56.67
C THR A 8 4.93 -32.43 55.80
N LEU A 9 5.79 -33.37 55.34
CA LEU A 9 5.61 -34.80 54.98
C LEU A 9 4.86 -35.16 53.66
N LEU A 10 5.52 -35.78 52.66
CA LEU A 10 5.99 -37.18 52.49
C LEU A 10 4.89 -38.17 52.07
N GLY A 11 5.16 -38.93 51.00
CA GLY A 11 4.41 -40.12 50.58
C GLY A 11 4.02 -40.07 49.10
N ALA A 12 4.82 -40.59 48.17
CA ALA A 12 4.93 -42.00 47.78
C ALA A 12 4.10 -42.33 46.51
N TRP A 13 4.85 -42.44 45.41
CA TRP A 13 4.70 -43.34 44.26
C TRP A 13 3.39 -44.12 44.07
N THR A 14 2.71 -43.86 42.95
CA THR A 14 2.08 -44.91 42.13
C THR A 14 2.20 -44.57 40.65
N LEU A 15 2.72 -45.55 39.92
CA LEU A 15 2.84 -45.62 38.46
C LEU A 15 1.47 -45.48 37.78
N GLY A 16 1.42 -44.66 36.73
CA GLY A 16 0.25 -44.50 35.88
C GLY A 16 0.67 -44.17 34.46
N THR A 17 0.99 -45.22 33.70
CA THR A 17 0.82 -45.35 32.24
C THR A 17 0.98 -44.09 31.41
N GLY A 18 2.17 -43.95 30.81
CA GLY A 18 2.38 -43.08 29.67
C GLY A 18 1.48 -43.48 28.50
N LEU A 19 0.44 -42.70 28.26
CA LEU A 19 -0.12 -42.58 26.93
C LEU A 19 0.88 -41.76 26.12
N ALA A 20 1.61 -42.47 25.27
CA ALA A 20 2.40 -41.89 24.20
C ALA A 20 1.48 -40.96 23.39
N VAL A 21 1.57 -39.65 23.65
CA VAL A 21 1.09 -38.64 22.71
C VAL A 21 2.03 -38.72 21.52
N THR A 22 1.56 -39.40 20.50
CA THR A 22 2.20 -39.50 19.19
C THR A 22 2.65 -38.10 18.72
N PRO A 23 3.93 -37.87 18.37
CA PRO A 23 4.40 -36.58 17.87
C PRO A 23 3.82 -36.19 16.49
N ALA A 24 2.98 -37.06 15.89
CA ALA A 24 2.40 -36.85 14.56
C ALA A 24 1.31 -35.75 14.50
N GLN A 25 0.72 -35.33 15.63
CA GLN A 25 -0.34 -34.30 15.63
C GLN A 25 0.14 -32.88 15.99
N ALA A 26 1.35 -32.72 16.54
CA ALA A 26 1.90 -31.39 16.83
C ALA A 26 2.32 -30.62 15.56
N HIS A 27 2.61 -31.33 14.45
CA HIS A 27 3.02 -30.71 13.19
C HIS A 27 1.86 -30.05 12.42
N LEU A 28 0.64 -30.58 12.53
CA LEU A 28 -0.54 -30.05 11.85
C LEU A 28 -1.08 -28.75 12.48
N ALA A 29 -0.93 -28.60 13.80
CA ALA A 29 -1.31 -27.37 14.49
C ALA A 29 -0.35 -26.20 14.21
N GLN A 30 0.89 -26.49 13.78
CA GLN A 30 1.90 -25.45 13.50
C GLN A 30 1.90 -24.99 12.03
N MET A 31 1.50 -25.83 11.08
CA MET A 31 1.27 -25.41 9.68
C MET A 31 0.00 -24.56 9.51
N SER A 32 -0.88 -24.56 10.51
CA SER A 32 -2.10 -23.73 10.55
C SER A 32 -1.86 -22.32 11.08
N ARG A 33 -0.65 -21.98 11.51
CA ARG A 33 -0.22 -20.57 11.61
C ARG A 33 0.05 -20.08 10.21
N GLN A 34 -1.04 -19.97 9.45
CA GLN A 34 -1.18 -19.13 8.30
C GLN A 34 -0.35 -17.89 8.57
N THR A 35 0.71 -17.76 7.80
CA THR A 35 1.39 -16.52 7.52
C THR A 35 0.30 -15.51 7.19
N ARG A 36 -0.23 -14.83 8.22
CA ARG A 36 -1.05 -13.64 8.02
C ARG A 36 -0.12 -12.74 7.22
N PRO A 37 -0.40 -12.49 5.92
CA PRO A 37 0.50 -11.70 5.11
C PRO A 37 0.70 -10.40 5.88
N ALA A 38 1.96 -10.11 6.21
CA ALA A 38 2.31 -8.84 6.83
C ALA A 38 1.60 -7.76 6.02
N PRO A 39 0.92 -6.78 6.66
CA PRO A 39 0.16 -5.77 5.93
C PRO A 39 1.10 -5.17 4.89
N THR A 40 0.88 -5.53 3.64
CA THR A 40 1.67 -5.03 2.53
C THR A 40 1.40 -3.55 2.53
N ARG A 41 2.41 -2.74 2.87
CA ARG A 41 2.31 -1.29 2.74
C ARG A 41 1.71 -1.04 1.35
N PRO A 42 0.62 -0.25 1.25
CA PRO A 42 0.03 0.07 -0.04
C PRO A 42 1.15 0.49 -0.97
N ALA A 43 1.30 -0.23 -2.09
CA ALA A 43 2.34 0.07 -3.05
C ALA A 43 2.19 1.54 -3.42
N ASP A 44 3.30 2.27 -3.32
CA ASP A 44 3.31 3.69 -3.62
C ASP A 44 2.81 3.89 -5.06
N PRO A 45 1.66 4.55 -5.27
CA PRO A 45 1.06 4.62 -6.59
C PRO A 45 1.89 5.49 -7.52
N TRP A 46 2.77 6.32 -6.97
CA TRP A 46 3.53 7.31 -7.70
C TRP A 46 4.99 6.86 -7.84
N PRO A 47 5.60 7.03 -9.02
CA PRO A 47 5.08 7.67 -10.24
C PRO A 47 4.36 6.73 -11.21
N ALA A 48 4.10 5.48 -10.84
CA ALA A 48 3.65 4.46 -11.79
C ALA A 48 2.21 4.64 -12.31
N SER A 49 1.32 5.19 -11.48
CA SER A 49 -0.12 5.34 -11.75
C SER A 49 -0.47 6.76 -12.19
N GLU A 50 -1.61 6.89 -12.88
CA GLU A 50 -2.18 8.16 -13.38
C GLU A 50 -2.90 8.97 -12.28
N VAL A 51 -2.23 9.18 -11.14
CA VAL A 51 -2.88 9.78 -9.95
C VAL A 51 -3.25 11.25 -10.16
N LEU A 52 -2.47 12.00 -10.94
CA LEU A 52 -2.79 13.42 -11.18
C LEU A 52 -4.01 13.55 -12.07
N THR A 53 -4.11 12.70 -13.10
CA THR A 53 -5.29 12.61 -13.97
C THR A 53 -6.53 12.26 -13.15
N ARG A 54 -6.43 11.27 -12.26
CA ARG A 54 -7.54 10.90 -11.38
C ARG A 54 -7.98 12.04 -10.47
N LEU A 55 -7.04 12.72 -9.82
CA LEU A 55 -7.34 13.77 -8.84
C LEU A 55 -7.77 15.11 -9.46
N LEU A 56 -7.24 15.46 -10.64
CA LEU A 56 -7.36 16.83 -11.17
C LEU A 56 -8.08 16.91 -12.52
N VAL A 57 -8.33 15.79 -13.19
CA VAL A 57 -8.99 15.76 -14.51
C VAL A 57 -10.32 14.99 -14.44
N LEU A 58 -10.34 13.84 -13.78
CA LEU A 58 -11.56 13.03 -13.70
C LEU A 58 -12.58 13.61 -12.70
N PRO A 59 -13.88 13.65 -13.03
CA PRO A 59 -14.92 14.14 -12.11
C PRO A 59 -14.93 13.41 -10.77
N ALA A 60 -14.69 12.09 -10.78
CA ALA A 60 -14.70 11.25 -9.59
C ALA A 60 -13.62 11.62 -8.55
N GLY A 61 -12.50 12.22 -8.98
CA GLY A 61 -11.41 12.61 -8.07
C GLY A 61 -11.36 14.10 -7.75
N HIS A 62 -12.27 14.92 -8.30
CA HIS A 62 -12.24 16.37 -8.11
C HIS A 62 -12.30 16.79 -6.63
N ALA A 63 -13.18 16.15 -5.84
CA ALA A 63 -13.27 16.43 -4.40
C ALA A 63 -11.97 16.07 -3.64
N ASP A 64 -11.33 14.95 -4.02
CA ASP A 64 -10.06 14.53 -3.45
C ASP A 64 -8.92 15.47 -3.87
N GLY A 65 -8.92 15.94 -5.12
CA GLY A 65 -8.00 16.95 -5.64
C GLY A 65 -8.10 18.28 -4.90
N GLU A 66 -9.32 18.77 -4.67
CA GLU A 66 -9.54 20.00 -3.87
C GLU A 66 -9.12 19.82 -2.41
N ARG A 67 -9.35 18.64 -1.81
CA ARG A 67 -8.84 18.31 -0.48
C ARG A 67 -7.31 18.36 -0.43
N MET A 68 -6.63 17.75 -1.42
CA MET A 68 -5.17 17.81 -1.54
C MET A 68 -4.66 19.25 -1.61
N VAL A 69 -5.27 20.09 -2.45
CA VAL A 69 -4.89 21.50 -2.61
C VAL A 69 -4.99 22.26 -1.29
N ARG A 70 -6.08 22.06 -0.54
CA ARG A 70 -6.30 22.72 0.75
C ARG A 70 -5.35 22.24 1.84
N GLU A 71 -5.20 20.93 2.01
CA GLU A 71 -4.38 20.33 3.06
C GLU A 71 -2.89 20.64 2.87
N LEU A 72 -2.42 20.64 1.63
CA LEU A 72 -1.03 20.96 1.30
C LEU A 72 -0.79 22.46 1.08
N ARG A 73 -1.84 23.28 1.21
CA ARG A 73 -1.82 24.74 0.99
C ARG A 73 -1.15 25.12 -0.34
N LEU A 74 -1.49 24.40 -1.40
CA LEU A 74 -0.88 24.62 -2.72
C LEU A 74 -1.30 25.98 -3.27
N ASN A 75 -0.33 26.74 -3.75
CA ASN A 75 -0.62 28.03 -4.38
C ASN A 75 -1.22 27.83 -5.80
N PRO A 76 -1.90 28.84 -6.36
CA PRO A 76 -2.52 28.73 -7.68
C PRO A 76 -1.55 28.35 -8.82
N ALA A 77 -0.28 28.78 -8.74
CA ALA A 77 0.73 28.43 -9.73
C ALA A 77 1.12 26.94 -9.67
N GLN A 78 1.26 26.40 -8.45
CA GLN A 78 1.49 24.97 -8.22
C GLN A 78 0.31 24.13 -8.71
N VAL A 79 -0.93 24.55 -8.43
CA VAL A 79 -2.13 23.86 -8.90
C VAL A 79 -2.23 23.86 -10.42
N ARG A 80 -1.98 25.01 -11.07
CA ARG A 80 -1.96 25.13 -12.53
C ARG A 80 -0.92 24.19 -13.14
N GLU A 81 0.27 24.10 -12.54
CA GLU A 81 1.33 23.24 -13.04
C GLU A 81 1.00 21.76 -12.84
N LEU A 82 0.41 21.37 -11.71
CA LEU A 82 -0.08 20.01 -11.52
C LEU A 82 -1.17 19.64 -12.54
N ARG A 83 -2.09 20.55 -12.86
CA ARG A 83 -3.11 20.35 -13.91
C ARG A 83 -2.49 20.20 -15.30
N ARG A 84 -1.47 21.00 -15.61
CA ARG A 84 -0.70 20.87 -16.86
C ARG A 84 -0.03 19.50 -16.97
N LEU A 85 0.60 19.05 -15.88
CA LEU A 85 1.22 17.72 -15.80
C LEU A 85 0.20 16.58 -15.86
N ALA A 86 -1.01 16.77 -15.30
CA ALA A 86 -2.11 15.80 -15.40
C ALA A 86 -2.58 15.62 -16.86
N ALA A 87 -2.68 16.72 -17.63
CA ALA A 87 -3.01 16.66 -19.05
C ALA A 87 -1.93 15.89 -19.86
N SER A 88 -0.64 16.12 -19.56
CA SER A 88 0.44 15.32 -20.16
C SER A 88 0.39 13.85 -19.73
N GLU A 89 0.06 13.57 -18.47
CA GLU A 89 -0.05 12.22 -17.93
C GLU A 89 -1.09 11.38 -18.67
N HIS A 90 -2.25 11.95 -19.01
CA HIS A 90 -3.29 11.26 -19.80
C HIS A 90 -2.78 10.83 -21.19
N GLN A 91 -2.00 11.69 -21.86
CA GLN A 91 -1.39 11.37 -23.16
C GLN A 91 -0.39 10.22 -23.05
N TYR A 92 0.37 10.16 -21.95
CA TYR A 92 1.34 9.10 -21.69
C TYR A 92 0.69 7.79 -21.26
N GLY A 93 -0.39 7.85 -20.50
CA GLY A 93 -1.24 6.72 -20.15
C GLY A 93 -1.76 6.02 -21.39
N GLN A 94 -2.42 6.77 -22.28
CA GLN A 94 -2.94 6.27 -23.56
C GLN A 94 -1.86 5.60 -24.44
N ALA A 95 -0.63 6.15 -24.44
CA ALA A 95 0.49 5.56 -25.16
C ALA A 95 0.96 4.23 -24.54
N ALA A 96 0.86 4.07 -23.22
CA ALA A 96 1.16 2.82 -22.54
C ALA A 96 0.09 1.74 -22.80
N TRP A 97 -1.18 2.13 -22.91
CA TRP A 97 -2.30 1.20 -23.18
C TRP A 97 -2.35 0.68 -24.63
N ARG A 98 -1.85 1.44 -25.61
CA ARG A 98 -1.91 1.07 -27.05
C ARG A 98 -0.89 0.02 -27.50
N VAL A 99 0.08 -0.38 -26.66
CA VAL A 99 1.14 -1.30 -27.07
C VAL A 99 0.87 -2.70 -26.53
N VAL A 100 0.11 -3.48 -27.31
CA VAL A 100 -0.14 -4.91 -27.09
C VAL A 100 0.84 -5.70 -27.96
N GLY A 101 1.94 -6.18 -27.37
CA GLY A 101 2.90 -7.07 -28.02
C GLY A 101 4.05 -7.48 -27.10
N ARG A 102 4.24 -8.80 -26.87
CA ARG A 102 5.21 -9.37 -25.91
C ARG A 102 6.68 -9.10 -26.28
N ASP A 103 7.00 -8.95 -27.56
CA ASP A 103 8.40 -8.97 -28.04
C ASP A 103 9.17 -7.66 -27.86
N ASN A 104 8.53 -6.60 -27.34
CA ASN A 104 9.19 -5.31 -27.08
C ASN A 104 9.06 -4.83 -25.61
N ALA A 105 8.64 -5.73 -24.71
CA ALA A 105 8.32 -5.39 -23.32
C ALA A 105 9.50 -4.76 -22.56
N ALA A 106 10.74 -5.20 -22.78
CA ALA A 106 11.91 -4.66 -22.08
C ALA A 106 12.28 -3.22 -22.50
N ALA A 107 12.25 -2.92 -23.81
CA ALA A 107 12.46 -1.56 -24.32
C ALA A 107 11.33 -0.62 -23.89
N LEU A 108 10.09 -1.12 -23.90
CA LEU A 108 8.92 -0.40 -23.42
C LEU A 108 9.00 -0.11 -21.92
N ASN A 109 9.36 -1.10 -21.10
CA ASN A 109 9.52 -0.92 -19.65
C ASN A 109 10.57 0.14 -19.32
N ARG A 110 11.69 0.17 -20.06
CA ARG A 110 12.70 1.24 -19.94
C ARG A 110 12.13 2.61 -20.31
N ARG A 111 11.40 2.72 -21.43
CA ARG A 111 10.76 3.98 -21.85
C ARG A 111 9.76 4.47 -20.82
N LEU A 112 8.91 3.58 -20.31
CA LEU A 112 7.94 3.89 -19.25
C LEU A 112 8.63 4.33 -17.95
N ALA A 113 9.73 3.66 -17.57
CA ALA A 113 10.51 4.06 -16.39
C ALA A 113 11.12 5.46 -16.55
N THR A 114 11.67 5.78 -17.73
CA THR A 114 12.20 7.12 -18.03
C THR A 114 11.10 8.18 -17.94
N MET A 115 9.94 7.93 -18.55
CA MET A 115 8.82 8.88 -18.50
C MET A 115 8.29 9.07 -17.08
N ARG A 116 8.21 8.00 -16.30
CA ARG A 116 7.84 8.05 -14.87
C ARG A 116 8.83 8.88 -14.05
N ALA A 117 10.13 8.70 -14.28
CA ALA A 117 11.18 9.48 -13.62
C ALA A 117 11.13 10.96 -14.02
N GLU A 118 10.84 11.25 -15.28
CA GLU A 118 10.70 12.63 -15.76
C GLU A 118 9.46 13.32 -15.16
N LYS A 119 8.35 12.59 -15.06
CA LYS A 119 7.15 13.05 -14.33
C LYS A 119 7.48 13.37 -12.88
N ASP A 120 8.17 12.47 -12.19
CA ASP A 120 8.59 12.70 -10.80
C ASP A 120 9.47 13.94 -10.64
N ARG A 121 10.45 14.10 -11.54
CA ARG A 121 11.35 15.26 -11.55
C ARG A 121 10.56 16.56 -11.75
N LYS A 122 9.60 16.60 -12.68
CA LYS A 122 8.77 17.77 -12.96
C LYS A 122 7.92 18.14 -11.75
N VAL A 123 7.20 17.18 -11.17
CA VAL A 123 6.37 17.43 -9.97
C VAL A 123 7.22 17.88 -8.78
N ARG A 124 8.39 17.28 -8.58
CA ARG A 124 9.32 17.71 -7.53
C ARG A 124 9.78 19.14 -7.72
N ALA A 125 10.13 19.53 -8.95
CA ALA A 125 10.51 20.90 -9.26
C ALA A 125 9.35 21.89 -9.04
N SER A 126 8.12 21.53 -9.41
CA SER A 126 6.94 22.39 -9.24
C SER A 126 6.52 22.56 -7.78
N LEU A 127 6.62 21.51 -6.98
CA LEU A 127 6.18 21.53 -5.58
C LEU A 127 7.29 21.96 -4.61
N GLY A 128 8.56 21.85 -4.99
CA GLY A 128 9.68 22.23 -4.15
C GLY A 128 9.63 21.55 -2.78
N SER A 129 9.61 22.35 -1.71
CA SER A 129 9.54 21.86 -0.32
C SER A 129 8.23 21.13 0.02
N THR A 130 7.15 21.34 -0.73
CA THR A 130 5.86 20.67 -0.51
C THR A 130 5.82 19.25 -1.09
N TYR A 131 6.82 18.86 -1.91
CA TYR A 131 6.86 17.56 -2.57
C TYR A 131 6.81 16.35 -1.60
N PRO A 132 7.55 16.32 -0.47
CA PRO A 132 7.45 15.21 0.48
C PRO A 132 6.06 15.07 1.11
N ALA A 133 5.41 16.20 1.42
CA ALA A 133 4.05 16.21 1.97
C ALA A 133 3.03 15.69 0.95
N PHE A 134 3.18 16.09 -0.32
CA PHE A 134 2.41 15.53 -1.43
C PHE A 134 2.57 14.00 -1.55
N ARG A 135 3.80 13.48 -1.46
CA ARG A 135 4.07 12.04 -1.52
C ARG A 135 3.48 11.27 -0.34
N ALA A 136 3.47 11.87 0.85
CA ALA A 136 2.81 11.28 2.02
C ALA A 136 1.28 11.25 1.82
N TRP A 137 0.70 12.38 1.40
CA TRP A 137 -0.72 12.51 1.12
C TRP A 137 -1.22 11.48 0.10
N LEU A 138 -0.52 11.34 -1.02
CA LEU A 138 -0.86 10.37 -2.07
C LEU A 138 -0.88 8.93 -1.58
N ARG A 139 0.09 8.54 -0.73
CA ARG A 139 0.15 7.16 -0.20
C ARG A 139 -1.05 6.88 0.69
N THR A 140 -1.43 7.83 1.55
CA THR A 140 -2.61 7.71 2.42
C THR A 140 -3.89 7.65 1.60
N TRP A 141 -4.07 8.59 0.66
CA TRP A 141 -5.23 8.60 -0.22
C TRP A 141 -5.37 7.29 -1.02
N TRP A 142 -4.27 6.80 -1.59
CA TRP A 142 -4.28 5.57 -2.37
C TRP A 142 -4.59 4.32 -1.55
N ALA A 143 -4.11 4.26 -0.30
CA ALA A 143 -4.47 3.20 0.62
C ALA A 143 -5.99 3.11 0.78
N THR A 144 -6.66 4.26 0.95
CA THR A 144 -8.12 4.35 1.06
C THR A 144 -8.82 3.91 -0.23
N GLN A 145 -8.29 4.30 -1.40
CA GLN A 145 -8.88 3.92 -2.69
C GLN A 145 -8.76 2.41 -2.99
N VAL A 146 -7.60 1.82 -2.71
CA VAL A 146 -7.37 0.38 -2.89
C VAL A 146 -8.21 -0.44 -1.93
N GLU A 147 -8.33 -0.01 -0.67
CA GLU A 147 -9.14 -0.67 0.33
C GLU A 147 -10.64 -0.60 -0.01
N GLY A 148 -11.15 0.58 -0.39
CA GLY A 148 -12.53 0.73 -0.85
C GLY A 148 -12.85 -0.11 -2.10
N SER A 149 -11.89 -0.26 -3.01
CA SER A 149 -12.06 -1.11 -4.20
C SER A 149 -12.16 -2.60 -3.85
N ARG A 150 -11.41 -3.08 -2.84
CA ARG A 150 -11.50 -4.47 -2.35
C ARG A 150 -12.84 -4.76 -1.71
N GLN A 151 -13.35 -3.82 -0.92
CA GLN A 151 -14.64 -3.96 -0.24
C GLN A 151 -15.80 -4.00 -1.26
N ASN A 152 -15.76 -3.15 -2.29
CA ASN A 152 -16.75 -3.17 -3.37
C ASN A 152 -16.68 -4.43 -4.24
N ALA A 153 -15.50 -5.02 -4.45
CA ALA A 153 -15.35 -6.29 -5.16
C ALA A 153 -15.89 -7.51 -4.39
N GLY A 154 -15.95 -7.42 -3.05
CA GLY A 154 -16.53 -8.45 -2.19
C GLY A 154 -18.06 -8.45 -2.11
N HIS A 155 -18.72 -7.38 -2.59
CA HIS A 155 -20.17 -7.20 -2.50
C HIS A 155 -20.96 -7.81 -3.68
N TRP A 156 -20.29 -8.50 -4.61
CA TRP A 156 -20.92 -9.18 -5.76
C TRP A 156 -21.00 -10.72 -5.62
N LYS A 157 -21.22 -11.22 -4.39
CA LYS A 157 -21.47 -12.65 -4.15
C LYS A 157 -22.85 -12.89 -3.57
#